data_AF-A0A918V5R4-F1
#
_entry.id   AF-A0A918V5R4-F1
#
_cell.length_a   1.000
_cell.length_b   1.000
_cell.length_c   1.000
_cell.angle_alpha   90.00
_cell.angle_beta   90.00
_cell.angle_gamma   90.00
#
_symmetry.space_group_name_H-M   'P 1'
#
loop_
_entity.id
_entity.type
_entity.pdbx_description
1 polymer ?
#
loop_
_entity_poly.entity_id
_entity_poly.type
_entity_poly.pdbx_seq_one_letter_code
_entity_poly.pdbx_strand_id
1 'polypeptide(L)'
;MRLRFSVWTFLIMSLNIYCQSFFVTKKNDTVYTNFFSISKGKFEYKPVNSKKNIEIELDKIKGFYSEKENAFYENKKEFAELIIEGDIKLFRSLKNGTSFIAAGNTTYGTDTQYAHWFIEKDSLFEKVFSSGVGNTHFGMREVHYSLSNRDILEKVISDDKIALKKLESIKKKGELPIVLKLINDYNSRKFKNNSQRKNNIDEDSAKIVLFRESKNETKNAIRVTVNGKIHKLEKSSRIDLIIPSTSQSEIYIENSTNKYSMITTSSKSYIKYYRLRLNKKNEGYIEKINGNSRYYKVRLRQYNKSH
;
A
#
# COMPACT_ATOMS: atom_id res chain seq x y z
N MET A 1 -14.83 -59.18 19.45
CA MET A 1 -14.13 -58.30 18.50
C MET A 1 -15.17 -57.43 17.79
N ARG A 2 -15.36 -56.17 18.22
CA ARG A 2 -16.28 -55.21 17.58
C ARG A 2 -15.52 -53.91 17.38
N LEU A 3 -15.10 -53.64 16.14
CA LEU A 3 -14.57 -52.34 15.73
C LEU A 3 -15.68 -51.30 15.91
N ARG A 4 -15.48 -50.33 16.80
CA ARG A 4 -16.25 -49.09 16.81
C ARG A 4 -15.54 -48.11 15.87
N PHE A 5 -16.10 -47.93 14.67
CA PHE A 5 -15.74 -46.80 13.81
C PHE A 5 -16.24 -45.51 14.48
N SER A 6 -15.32 -44.76 15.08
CA SER A 6 -15.56 -43.36 15.43
C SER A 6 -15.53 -42.53 14.14
N VAL A 7 -16.71 -42.17 13.65
CA VAL A 7 -16.89 -41.18 12.59
C VAL A 7 -16.46 -39.83 13.15
N TRP A 8 -15.25 -39.39 12.78
CA TRP A 8 -14.83 -38.01 12.95
C TRP A 8 -15.57 -37.16 11.93
N THR A 9 -16.72 -36.62 12.31
CA THR A 9 -17.38 -35.55 11.58
C THR A 9 -16.48 -34.32 11.65
N PHE A 10 -15.61 -34.15 10.66
CA PHE A 10 -14.99 -32.86 10.39
C PHE A 10 -16.12 -31.89 10.04
N LEU A 11 -16.55 -31.12 11.03
CA LEU A 11 -17.40 -29.96 10.82
C LEU A 11 -16.54 -28.93 10.06
N ILE A 12 -16.47 -29.07 8.73
CA ILE A 12 -15.99 -28.01 7.86
C ILE A 12 -17.07 -26.94 7.94
N MET A 13 -17.01 -26.08 8.96
CA MET A 13 -17.68 -24.80 8.86
C MET A 13 -17.10 -24.16 7.61
N SER A 14 -17.90 -24.10 6.55
CA SER A 14 -17.69 -23.18 5.46
C SER A 14 -17.76 -21.79 6.09
N LEU A 15 -16.58 -21.32 6.55
CA LEU A 15 -16.33 -19.93 6.86
C LEU A 15 -16.49 -19.17 5.55
N ASN A 16 -17.75 -18.90 5.19
CA ASN A 16 -18.13 -17.86 4.25
C ASN A 16 -17.73 -16.54 4.90
N ILE A 17 -16.43 -16.27 4.92
CA ILE A 17 -15.89 -14.96 5.22
C ILE A 17 -16.20 -14.15 3.97
N TYR A 18 -17.43 -13.62 3.92
CA TYR A 18 -17.81 -12.56 3.00
C TYR A 18 -16.79 -11.44 3.20
N CYS A 19 -15.88 -11.31 2.26
CA CYS A 19 -14.96 -10.18 2.26
C CYS A 19 -15.70 -9.01 1.65
N GLN A 20 -15.63 -7.90 2.37
CA GLN A 20 -16.47 -6.75 2.15
C GLN A 20 -15.56 -5.64 1.64
N SER A 21 -15.88 -5.09 0.47
CA SER A 21 -15.31 -3.82 0.06
C SER A 21 -15.71 -2.75 1.08
N PHE A 22 -14.94 -1.68 1.20
CA PHE A 22 -15.35 -0.57 2.06
C PHE A 22 -14.97 0.74 1.41
N PHE A 23 -15.66 1.80 1.81
CA PHE A 23 -15.23 3.14 1.51
C PHE A 23 -15.11 3.94 2.81
N VAL A 24 -14.34 5.01 2.73
CA VAL A 24 -14.11 5.92 3.85
C VAL A 24 -14.70 7.27 3.47
N THR A 25 -15.52 7.84 4.36
CA THR A 25 -16.09 9.19 4.17
C THR A 25 -15.04 10.27 4.48
N LYS A 26 -15.28 11.51 4.07
CA LYS A 26 -14.45 12.66 4.50
C LYS A 26 -14.47 12.87 6.02
N LYS A 27 -15.50 12.37 6.72
CA LYS A 27 -15.59 12.35 8.18
C LYS A 27 -14.81 11.21 8.84
N ASN A 28 -14.08 10.40 8.05
CA ASN A 28 -13.28 9.24 8.46
C ASN A 28 -14.10 8.02 8.92
N ASP A 29 -15.40 7.96 8.59
CA ASP A 29 -16.22 6.78 8.83
C ASP A 29 -15.89 5.69 7.81
N THR A 30 -15.75 4.45 8.27
CA THR A 30 -15.57 3.29 7.39
C THR A 30 -16.91 2.60 7.18
N VAL A 31 -17.41 2.64 5.95
CA VAL A 31 -18.67 1.99 5.56
C VAL A 31 -18.34 0.78 4.72
N TYR A 32 -18.70 -0.38 5.22
CA TYR A 32 -18.49 -1.62 4.50
C TYR A 32 -19.67 -1.92 3.55
N THR A 33 -19.36 -2.46 2.37
CA THR A 33 -20.31 -2.72 1.29
C THR A 33 -19.99 -4.01 0.52
N ASN A 34 -21.02 -4.70 0.01
CA ASN A 34 -20.83 -5.86 -0.88
C ASN A 34 -20.49 -5.43 -2.31
N PHE A 35 -20.97 -4.27 -2.71
CA PHE A 35 -20.85 -3.76 -4.07
C PHE A 35 -20.78 -2.24 -4.04
N PHE A 36 -19.98 -1.68 -4.93
CA PHE A 36 -20.06 -0.27 -5.26
C PHE A 36 -19.83 -0.05 -6.75
N SER A 37 -20.37 1.06 -7.24
CA SER A 37 -20.14 1.61 -8.56
C SER A 37 -19.85 3.10 -8.44
N ILE A 38 -19.01 3.59 -9.33
CA ILE A 38 -18.74 5.02 -9.49
C ILE A 38 -19.19 5.40 -10.89
N SER A 39 -20.10 6.36 -10.99
CA SER A 39 -20.55 6.87 -12.28
C SER A 39 -21.12 8.28 -12.13
N LYS A 40 -20.96 9.11 -13.17
CA LYS A 40 -21.59 10.45 -13.27
C LYS A 40 -21.44 11.32 -12.01
N GLY A 41 -20.26 11.32 -11.37
CA GLY A 41 -20.01 12.13 -10.17
C GLY A 41 -20.55 11.54 -8.85
N LYS A 42 -21.12 10.33 -8.87
CA LYS A 42 -21.73 9.67 -7.71
C LYS A 42 -21.04 8.35 -7.35
N PHE A 43 -21.08 8.03 -6.06
CA PHE A 43 -20.72 6.75 -5.48
C PHE A 43 -22.01 6.02 -5.08
N GLU A 44 -22.31 4.93 -5.76
CA GLU A 44 -23.45 4.09 -5.44
C GLU A 44 -22.95 2.81 -4.76
N TYR A 45 -23.60 2.40 -3.67
CA TYR A 45 -23.20 1.19 -2.96
C TYR A 45 -24.38 0.44 -2.35
N LYS A 46 -24.15 -0.84 -2.05
CA LYS A 46 -25.13 -1.72 -1.41
C LYS A 46 -24.63 -2.20 -0.05
N PRO A 47 -25.15 -1.66 1.07
CA PRO A 47 -24.81 -2.12 2.41
C PRO A 47 -24.97 -3.64 2.57
N VAL A 48 -24.15 -4.27 3.42
CA VAL A 48 -24.12 -5.74 3.54
C VAL A 48 -25.46 -6.39 3.85
N ASN A 49 -26.33 -5.68 4.58
CA ASN A 49 -27.64 -6.17 5.01
C ASN A 49 -28.82 -5.43 4.34
N SER A 50 -28.58 -4.73 3.22
CA SER A 50 -29.61 -3.99 2.50
C SER A 50 -29.82 -4.55 1.11
N LYS A 51 -31.08 -4.59 0.66
CA LYS A 51 -31.42 -4.83 -0.76
C LYS A 51 -31.39 -3.55 -1.59
N LYS A 52 -31.47 -2.38 -0.97
CA LYS A 52 -31.48 -1.07 -1.62
C LYS A 52 -30.06 -0.55 -1.81
N ASN A 53 -29.83 0.03 -2.97
CA ASN A 53 -28.64 0.82 -3.24
C ASN A 53 -28.80 2.21 -2.61
N ILE A 54 -27.69 2.78 -2.18
CA ILE A 54 -27.60 4.12 -1.62
C ILE A 54 -26.63 4.91 -2.50
N GLU A 55 -27.03 6.12 -2.89
CA GLU A 55 -26.20 7.06 -3.61
C GLU A 55 -25.60 8.10 -2.65
N ILE A 56 -24.31 8.40 -2.83
CA ILE A 56 -23.59 9.46 -2.13
C ILE A 56 -22.80 10.25 -3.17
N GLU A 57 -22.71 11.57 -3.00
CA GLU A 57 -21.85 12.42 -3.83
C GLU A 57 -20.38 12.04 -3.65
N LEU A 58 -19.59 12.04 -4.73
CA LEU A 58 -18.19 11.60 -4.67
C LEU A 58 -17.33 12.48 -3.76
N ASP A 59 -17.61 13.77 -3.66
CA ASP A 59 -16.87 14.72 -2.83
C ASP A 59 -16.90 14.36 -1.33
N LYS A 60 -17.96 13.68 -0.88
CA LYS A 60 -18.11 13.14 0.49
C LYS A 60 -17.30 11.87 0.73
N ILE A 61 -16.74 11.26 -0.31
CA ILE A 61 -15.92 10.05 -0.23
C ILE A 61 -14.44 10.44 -0.20
N LYS A 62 -13.73 9.97 0.82
CA LYS A 62 -12.27 10.11 0.93
C LYS A 62 -11.53 9.10 0.06
N GLY A 63 -12.07 7.89 -0.06
CA GLY A 63 -11.49 6.81 -0.85
C GLY A 63 -12.21 5.49 -0.65
N PHE A 64 -11.84 4.47 -1.42
CA PHE A 64 -12.42 3.14 -1.32
C PHE A 64 -11.37 2.03 -1.45
N TYR A 65 -11.68 0.90 -0.83
CA TYR A 65 -10.96 -0.34 -0.97
C TYR A 65 -11.59 -1.18 -2.09
N SER A 66 -10.79 -1.56 -3.09
CA SER A 66 -11.15 -2.54 -4.11
C SER A 66 -10.62 -3.91 -3.72
N GLU A 67 -11.51 -4.88 -3.51
CA GLU A 67 -11.08 -6.26 -3.22
C GLU A 67 -10.37 -6.91 -4.39
N LYS A 68 -10.90 -6.72 -5.60
CA LYS A 68 -10.37 -7.27 -6.85
C LYS A 68 -8.92 -6.84 -7.08
N GLU A 69 -8.66 -5.54 -6.94
CA GLU A 69 -7.33 -4.97 -7.15
C GLU A 69 -6.44 -5.07 -5.90
N ASN A 70 -7.01 -5.47 -4.75
CA ASN A 70 -6.34 -5.52 -3.46
C ASN A 70 -5.62 -4.18 -3.16
N ALA A 71 -6.32 -3.06 -3.38
CA ALA A 71 -5.78 -1.70 -3.27
C ALA A 71 -6.79 -0.72 -2.66
N PHE A 72 -6.30 0.31 -1.97
CA PHE A 72 -7.12 1.42 -1.49
C PHE A 72 -6.86 2.65 -2.36
N TYR A 73 -7.90 3.14 -3.03
CA TYR A 73 -7.85 4.30 -3.91
C TYR A 73 -8.35 5.54 -3.16
N GLU A 74 -7.53 6.57 -3.13
CA GLU A 74 -7.88 7.87 -2.56
C GLU A 74 -8.59 8.72 -3.61
N ASN A 75 -9.63 9.42 -3.19
CA ASN A 75 -10.35 10.38 -4.03
C ASN A 75 -9.52 11.68 -4.12
N LYS A 76 -8.73 11.79 -5.20
CA LYS A 76 -7.90 12.96 -5.56
C LYS A 76 -8.48 13.59 -6.84
N LYS A 77 -7.65 14.18 -7.72
CA LYS A 77 -8.09 14.59 -9.08
C LYS A 77 -8.62 13.38 -9.86
N GLU A 78 -8.03 12.21 -9.61
CA GLU A 78 -8.52 10.91 -10.02
C GLU A 78 -8.33 9.92 -8.86
N PHE A 79 -9.07 8.81 -8.89
CA PHE A 79 -8.88 7.75 -7.89
C PHE A 79 -7.53 7.09 -8.10
N ALA A 80 -6.63 7.25 -7.12
CA ALA A 80 -5.28 6.74 -7.21
C ALA A 80 -4.86 6.10 -5.88
N GLU A 81 -4.09 5.02 -5.97
CA GLU A 81 -3.55 4.33 -4.81
C GLU A 81 -2.26 5.00 -4.35
N LEU A 82 -2.21 5.44 -3.09
CA LEU A 82 -0.99 5.95 -2.49
C LEU A 82 0.00 4.82 -2.22
N ILE A 83 1.16 4.86 -2.88
CA ILE A 83 2.25 3.87 -2.79
C ILE A 83 3.37 4.34 -1.87
N ILE A 84 3.83 5.59 -2.00
CA ILE A 84 4.88 6.19 -1.16
C ILE A 84 4.31 7.43 -0.46
N GLU A 85 4.52 7.52 0.86
CA GLU A 85 4.27 8.71 1.67
C GLU A 85 5.61 9.44 1.94
N GLY A 86 5.56 10.73 2.23
CA GLY A 86 6.71 11.55 2.60
C GLY A 86 6.57 13.00 2.14
N ASP A 87 7.69 13.68 1.96
CA ASP A 87 7.78 15.00 1.32
C ASP A 87 7.25 14.93 -0.13
N ILE A 88 7.62 13.86 -0.84
CA ILE A 88 7.00 13.45 -2.10
C ILE A 88 6.04 12.31 -1.81
N LYS A 89 4.76 12.48 -2.16
CA LYS A 89 3.83 11.36 -2.25
C LYS A 89 3.83 10.79 -3.65
N LEU A 90 3.77 9.48 -3.78
CA LEU A 90 3.70 8.80 -5.08
C LEU A 90 2.44 7.94 -5.14
N PHE A 91 1.63 8.17 -6.18
CA PHE A 91 0.37 7.51 -6.43
C PHE A 91 0.43 6.66 -7.69
N ARG A 92 -0.34 5.58 -7.70
CA ARG A 92 -0.54 4.70 -8.85
C ARG A 92 -2.01 4.70 -9.27
N SER A 93 -2.25 4.96 -10.54
CA SER A 93 -3.55 4.93 -11.18
C SER A 93 -3.62 3.73 -12.14
N LEU A 94 -4.71 2.97 -12.05
CA LEU A 94 -5.07 1.98 -13.06
C LEU A 94 -5.91 2.73 -14.09
N LYS A 95 -5.38 2.93 -15.29
CA LYS A 95 -6.08 3.70 -16.31
C LYS A 95 -7.38 2.99 -16.71
N ASN A 96 -8.51 3.50 -16.22
CA ASN A 96 -9.70 3.82 -17.00
C ASN A 96 -10.57 4.73 -16.14
N GLY A 97 -10.60 6.00 -16.54
CA GLY A 97 -11.38 7.03 -15.88
C GLY A 97 -12.85 6.64 -15.77
N THR A 98 -13.47 7.20 -14.74
CA THR A 98 -14.91 7.42 -14.56
C THR A 98 -15.84 6.23 -14.33
N SER A 99 -15.38 4.98 -14.40
CA SER A 99 -16.23 3.83 -14.03
C SER A 99 -15.47 2.71 -13.33
N PHE A 100 -15.60 2.64 -12.00
CA PHE A 100 -15.26 1.46 -11.22
C PHE A 100 -16.54 0.64 -10.99
N ILE A 101 -16.55 -0.62 -11.41
CA ILE A 101 -17.61 -1.58 -11.09
C ILE A 101 -16.97 -2.69 -10.27
N ALA A 102 -17.33 -2.81 -8.99
CA ALA A 102 -16.79 -3.85 -8.11
C ALA A 102 -17.60 -5.18 -8.16
N ALA A 103 -18.62 -5.28 -9.03
CA ALA A 103 -19.38 -6.53 -9.25
C ALA A 103 -18.64 -7.44 -10.22
N GLY A 104 -18.75 -8.75 -9.96
CA GLY A 104 -18.06 -9.84 -10.66
C GLY A 104 -18.35 -10.04 -12.15
N ASN A 105 -18.67 -8.98 -12.90
CA ASN A 105 -18.58 -8.94 -14.34
C ASN A 105 -18.12 -7.54 -14.78
N THR A 106 -16.88 -7.45 -15.27
CA THR A 106 -16.43 -6.32 -16.08
C THR A 106 -16.02 -6.86 -17.43
N THR A 107 -16.64 -6.33 -18.49
CA THR A 107 -16.14 -6.38 -19.86
C THR A 107 -14.68 -5.94 -19.88
N TYR A 108 -13.81 -6.85 -20.31
CA TYR A 108 -12.41 -6.54 -20.59
C TYR A 108 -12.38 -5.64 -21.83
N GLY A 109 -12.14 -4.34 -21.63
CA GLY A 109 -11.40 -3.60 -22.64
C GLY A 109 -9.97 -4.12 -22.60
N THR A 110 -9.53 -4.79 -23.65
CA THR A 110 -8.24 -5.44 -23.84
C THR A 110 -7.01 -4.51 -23.83
N ASP A 111 -7.12 -3.28 -23.32
CA ASP A 111 -6.21 -2.17 -23.64
C ASP A 111 -5.40 -1.56 -22.49
N THR A 112 -5.38 -2.15 -21.29
CA THR A 112 -4.56 -1.59 -20.19
C THR A 112 -3.20 -2.27 -20.06
N GLN A 113 -2.27 -1.93 -20.96
CA GLN A 113 -0.87 -2.40 -20.87
C GLN A 113 -0.04 -1.64 -19.81
N TYR A 114 -0.46 -0.44 -19.37
CA TYR A 114 0.35 0.40 -18.47
C TYR A 114 -0.46 1.07 -17.33
N ALA A 115 0.11 1.06 -16.12
CA ALA A 115 -0.30 1.88 -14.99
C ALA A 115 0.37 3.27 -15.06
N HIS A 116 -0.36 4.31 -14.67
CA HIS A 116 0.16 5.67 -14.60
C HIS A 116 0.56 6.02 -13.17
N TRP A 117 1.66 6.76 -13.03
CA TRP A 117 2.21 7.14 -11.73
C TRP A 117 2.28 8.65 -11.60
N PHE A 118 1.82 9.15 -10.47
CA PHE A 118 1.68 10.57 -10.18
C PHE A 118 2.43 10.93 -8.91
N ILE A 119 3.07 12.09 -8.89
CA ILE A 119 3.64 12.66 -7.66
C ILE A 119 2.71 13.71 -7.09
N GLU A 120 2.76 13.90 -5.78
CA GLU A 120 2.23 15.09 -5.10
C GLU A 120 3.33 15.70 -4.22
N LYS A 121 3.61 16.99 -4.43
CA LYS A 121 4.52 17.81 -3.60
C LYS A 121 4.18 19.30 -3.81
N ASP A 122 4.14 20.11 -2.75
CA ASP A 122 3.92 21.56 -2.83
C ASP A 122 2.72 21.98 -3.72
N SER A 123 1.60 21.26 -3.61
CA SER A 123 0.37 21.42 -4.43
C SER A 123 0.47 20.98 -5.90
N LEU A 124 1.64 20.55 -6.37
CA LEU A 124 1.80 19.88 -7.66
C LEU A 124 1.15 18.49 -7.60
N PHE A 125 0.35 18.11 -8.60
CA PHE A 125 -0.10 16.72 -8.79
C PHE A 125 0.02 16.38 -10.27
N GLU A 126 1.10 15.67 -10.63
CA GLU A 126 1.50 15.47 -12.02
C GLU A 126 1.94 14.04 -12.30
N LYS A 127 1.70 13.61 -13.54
CA LYS A 127 2.14 12.30 -14.03
C LYS A 127 3.65 12.31 -14.28
N VAL A 128 4.37 11.36 -13.69
CA VAL A 128 5.84 11.28 -13.78
C VAL A 128 6.36 10.09 -14.57
N PHE A 129 5.61 9.00 -14.66
CA PHE A 129 5.99 7.86 -15.49
C PHE A 129 4.83 6.89 -15.69
N SER A 130 5.05 5.89 -16.54
CA SER A 130 4.16 4.72 -16.67
C SER A 130 4.94 3.43 -16.51
N SER A 131 4.29 2.36 -16.05
CA SER A 131 4.90 1.04 -15.90
C SER A 131 3.93 -0.05 -16.35
N GLY A 132 4.42 -1.20 -16.81
CA GLY A 132 3.54 -2.32 -17.20
C GLY A 132 2.51 -2.72 -16.11
N VAL A 133 1.28 -3.07 -16.52
CA VAL A 133 0.28 -3.68 -15.63
C VAL A 133 0.62 -5.16 -15.47
N GLY A 134 0.76 -5.59 -14.23
CA GLY A 134 0.93 -7.00 -13.88
C GLY A 134 0.15 -7.29 -12.62
N ASN A 135 -0.36 -8.52 -12.50
CA ASN A 135 -1.08 -8.96 -11.32
C ASN A 135 -0.17 -8.85 -10.07
N THR A 136 -0.48 -7.86 -9.24
CA THR A 136 -0.23 -7.80 -7.79
C THR A 136 1.19 -7.91 -7.21
N HIS A 137 2.26 -7.89 -8.01
CA HIS A 137 3.62 -7.87 -7.47
C HIS A 137 4.52 -6.84 -8.18
N PHE A 138 5.23 -6.00 -7.41
CA PHE A 138 6.31 -5.10 -7.86
C PHE A 138 7.52 -5.89 -8.40
N GLY A 139 7.30 -6.84 -9.31
CA GLY A 139 8.39 -7.48 -10.06
C GLY A 139 9.22 -6.46 -10.81
N MET A 140 10.30 -6.92 -11.45
CA MET A 140 11.14 -6.12 -12.36
C MET A 140 10.28 -5.61 -13.54
N ARG A 141 9.56 -4.50 -13.30
CA ARG A 141 8.73 -3.83 -14.28
C ARG A 141 9.52 -2.66 -14.83
N GLU A 142 9.50 -2.54 -16.14
CA GLU A 142 10.09 -1.40 -16.81
C GLU A 142 9.24 -0.15 -16.55
N VAL A 143 9.92 0.92 -16.18
CA VAL A 143 9.38 2.28 -16.08
C VAL A 143 9.74 3.01 -17.35
N HIS A 144 8.74 3.64 -17.96
CA HIS A 144 8.89 4.46 -19.15
C HIS A 144 8.65 5.92 -18.79
N TYR A 145 9.65 6.74 -19.10
CA TYR A 145 9.58 8.20 -18.99
C TYR A 145 9.42 8.81 -20.38
N SER A 146 8.51 9.78 -20.52
CA SER A 146 8.72 10.84 -21.52
C SER A 146 9.73 11.85 -20.97
N LEU A 147 10.40 12.60 -21.86
CA LEU A 147 11.35 13.64 -21.43
C LEU A 147 10.69 14.63 -20.45
N SER A 148 9.53 15.16 -20.80
CA SER A 148 8.73 16.08 -19.97
C SER A 148 8.44 15.54 -18.56
N ASN A 149 8.20 14.24 -18.42
CA ASN A 149 7.80 13.67 -17.14
C ASN A 149 9.02 13.40 -16.23
N ARG A 150 10.20 13.16 -16.83
CA ARG A 150 11.46 13.04 -16.08
C ARG A 150 11.88 14.39 -15.52
N ASP A 151 11.71 15.46 -16.28
CA ASP A 151 12.02 16.84 -15.85
C ASP A 151 11.20 17.23 -14.60
N ILE A 152 9.95 16.77 -14.51
CA ILE A 152 9.10 16.95 -13.33
C ILE A 152 9.73 16.28 -12.10
N LEU A 153 10.18 15.03 -12.23
CA LEU A 153 10.83 14.31 -11.14
C LEU A 153 12.15 14.97 -10.73
N GLU A 154 12.96 15.41 -11.70
CA GLU A 154 14.22 16.16 -11.46
C GLU A 154 13.96 17.46 -10.71
N LYS A 155 12.96 18.25 -11.15
CA LYS A 155 12.58 19.50 -10.48
C LYS A 155 12.22 19.28 -9.02
N VAL A 156 11.45 18.22 -8.75
CA VAL A 156 10.92 17.90 -7.41
C VAL A 156 12.01 17.44 -6.43
N ILE A 157 13.07 16.79 -6.92
CA ILE A 157 14.22 16.35 -6.13
C ILE A 157 15.46 17.25 -6.25
N SER A 158 15.33 18.41 -6.90
CA SER A 158 16.45 19.27 -7.32
C SER A 158 17.34 19.76 -6.17
N ASP A 159 16.81 19.78 -4.95
CA ASP A 159 17.49 20.18 -3.74
C ASP A 159 18.30 19.04 -3.08
N ASP A 160 18.31 17.84 -3.65
CA ASP A 160 19.05 16.67 -3.18
C ASP A 160 20.01 16.14 -4.25
N LYS A 161 21.28 16.53 -4.13
CA LYS A 161 22.37 16.12 -5.03
C LYS A 161 22.52 14.60 -5.13
N ILE A 162 22.23 13.84 -4.07
CA ILE A 162 22.33 12.37 -4.08
C ILE A 162 21.20 11.78 -4.91
N ALA A 163 19.99 12.31 -4.76
CA ALA A 163 18.82 11.86 -5.53
C ALA A 163 18.99 12.18 -7.02
N LEU A 164 19.48 13.38 -7.36
CA LEU A 164 19.78 13.78 -8.75
C LEU A 164 20.78 12.84 -9.41
N LYS A 165 21.94 12.59 -8.78
CA LYS A 165 22.95 11.66 -9.33
C LYS A 165 22.40 10.24 -9.54
N LYS A 166 21.52 9.77 -8.63
CA LYS A 166 20.83 8.48 -8.81
C LYS A 166 19.86 8.53 -9.98
N LEU A 167 19.10 9.61 -10.16
CA LEU A 167 18.16 9.75 -11.27
C LEU A 167 18.88 9.87 -12.63
N GLU A 168 20.05 10.49 -12.69
CA GLU A 168 20.89 10.54 -13.90
C GLU A 168 21.35 9.15 -14.36
N SER A 169 21.62 8.25 -13.40
CA SER A 169 21.98 6.86 -13.70
C SER A 169 20.81 6.05 -14.29
N ILE A 170 19.58 6.50 -14.05
CA ILE A 170 18.35 5.95 -14.60
C ILE A 170 18.02 6.76 -15.86
N LYS A 171 18.45 6.27 -17.03
CA LYS A 171 18.32 6.98 -18.34
C LYS A 171 16.83 7.20 -18.76
N LYS A 172 16.41 6.73 -19.94
CA LYS A 172 15.00 6.84 -20.41
C LYS A 172 14.10 5.70 -19.92
N LYS A 173 14.71 4.64 -19.40
CA LYS A 173 14.08 3.41 -18.91
C LYS A 173 14.76 3.02 -17.60
N GLY A 174 14.00 2.49 -16.66
CA GLY A 174 14.51 2.04 -15.37
C GLY A 174 13.64 0.95 -14.77
N GLU A 175 14.15 0.25 -13.76
CA GLU A 175 13.35 -0.71 -13.02
C GLU A 175 12.52 0.02 -11.95
N LEU A 176 11.22 -0.27 -11.89
CA LEU A 176 10.31 0.34 -10.91
C LEU A 176 10.85 0.29 -9.47
N PRO A 177 11.41 -0.83 -8.97
CA PRO A 177 11.96 -0.88 -7.62
C PRO A 177 13.09 0.14 -7.37
N ILE A 178 13.91 0.44 -8.38
CA ILE A 178 15.01 1.41 -8.27
C ILE A 178 14.43 2.83 -8.13
N VAL A 179 13.41 3.17 -8.93
CA VAL A 179 12.72 4.47 -8.88
C VAL A 179 12.01 4.65 -7.53
N LEU A 180 11.30 3.63 -7.05
CA LEU A 180 10.65 3.67 -5.74
C LEU A 180 11.66 3.82 -4.60
N LYS A 181 12.82 3.15 -4.70
CA LYS A 181 13.91 3.31 -3.73
C LYS A 181 14.46 4.73 -3.73
N LEU A 182 14.68 5.32 -4.91
CA LEU A 182 15.15 6.70 -5.03
C LEU A 182 14.24 7.67 -4.30
N ILE A 183 12.92 7.57 -4.50
CA ILE A 183 11.94 8.46 -3.88
C ILE A 183 11.88 8.24 -2.36
N ASN A 184 11.87 6.99 -1.89
CA ASN A 184 11.90 6.69 -0.46
C ASN A 184 13.19 7.21 0.21
N ASP A 185 14.34 7.01 -0.44
CA ASP A 185 15.64 7.50 0.03
C ASP A 185 15.64 9.04 0.15
N TYR A 186 15.04 9.75 -0.81
CA TYR A 186 14.84 11.21 -0.75
C TYR A 186 13.96 11.60 0.45
N ASN A 187 12.78 11.01 0.55
CA ASN A 187 11.83 11.28 1.63
C ASN A 187 12.42 11.02 3.02
N SER A 188 13.22 9.96 3.18
CA SER A 188 13.93 9.64 4.43
C SER A 188 14.94 10.73 4.81
N ARG A 189 15.73 11.24 3.86
CA ARG A 189 16.66 12.34 4.12
C ARG A 189 15.92 13.63 4.51
N LYS A 190 14.82 13.95 3.81
CA LYS A 190 13.98 15.11 4.15
C LYS A 190 13.33 14.99 5.51
N PHE A 191 12.82 13.80 5.84
CA PHE A 191 12.20 13.53 7.13
C PHE A 191 13.17 13.79 8.29
N LYS A 192 14.42 13.30 8.21
CA LYS A 192 15.44 13.52 9.25
C LYS A 192 15.82 14.98 9.47
N ASN A 193 15.90 15.74 8.39
CA ASN A 193 16.24 17.16 8.48
C ASN A 193 15.11 17.96 9.16
N ASN A 194 13.87 17.50 9.01
CA ASN A 194 12.69 18.16 9.57
C ASN A 194 12.26 17.62 10.94
N SER A 195 12.61 16.38 11.30
CA SER A 195 12.19 15.71 12.54
C SER A 195 12.79 16.30 13.81
N GLN A 196 13.81 17.16 13.71
CA GLN A 196 14.29 17.99 14.83
C GLN A 196 13.28 19.06 15.26
N ARG A 197 12.21 19.30 14.47
CA ARG A 197 11.13 20.25 14.79
C ARG A 197 9.81 19.49 15.04
N LYS A 198 9.59 18.98 16.26
CA LYS A 198 8.28 19.07 16.94
C LYS A 198 8.29 18.44 18.35
N ASN A 199 8.03 19.31 19.32
CA ASN A 199 7.65 19.03 20.69
C ASN A 199 6.16 18.66 20.78
N ASN A 200 5.85 17.81 21.77
CA ASN A 200 4.59 17.69 22.52
C ASN A 200 3.29 18.10 21.81
N ILE A 201 2.68 17.13 21.13
CA ILE A 201 1.24 17.08 20.92
C ILE A 201 0.83 15.66 21.34
N ASP A 202 -0.30 15.51 22.04
CA ASP A 202 -0.94 14.20 22.22
C ASP A 202 -1.26 13.66 20.82
N GLU A 203 -0.34 12.86 20.29
CA GLU A 203 -0.45 12.36 18.94
C GLU A 203 -1.45 11.22 18.92
N ASP A 204 -2.64 11.58 18.44
CA ASP A 204 -3.63 10.64 17.95
C ASP A 204 -2.95 9.52 17.17
N SER A 205 -2.98 8.30 17.69
CA SER A 205 -2.23 7.16 17.15
C SER A 205 -3.16 6.04 16.72
N ALA A 206 -2.70 5.23 15.78
CA ALA A 206 -3.43 4.07 15.30
C ALA A 206 -2.47 2.95 14.90
N LYS A 207 -3.04 1.75 14.78
CA LYS A 207 -2.30 0.53 14.52
C LYS A 207 -1.84 0.44 13.06
N ILE A 208 -0.60 0.03 12.88
CA ILE A 208 -0.08 -0.56 11.65
C ILE A 208 0.39 -1.99 11.92
N VAL A 209 0.49 -2.78 10.85
CA VAL A 209 0.97 -4.17 10.92
C VAL A 209 2.13 -4.33 9.96
N LEU A 210 3.25 -4.80 10.50
CA LEU A 210 4.45 -5.13 9.75
C LEU A 210 4.59 -6.66 9.75
N PHE A 211 4.80 -7.29 8.59
CA PHE A 211 4.95 -8.75 8.55
C PHE A 211 5.92 -9.23 7.48
N ARG A 212 6.42 -10.45 7.67
CA ARG A 212 7.32 -11.15 6.75
C ARG A 212 6.68 -12.40 6.19
N GLU A 213 7.01 -12.73 4.95
CA GLU A 213 6.52 -13.96 4.31
C GLU A 213 7.53 -15.11 4.44
N SER A 214 7.03 -16.33 4.25
CA SER A 214 7.86 -17.55 4.30
C SER A 214 8.66 -17.80 3.01
N LYS A 215 8.20 -17.30 1.86
CA LYS A 215 8.78 -17.65 0.55
C LYS A 215 9.83 -16.64 0.13
N ASN A 216 10.95 -17.14 -0.41
CA ASN A 216 12.04 -16.33 -0.99
C ASN A 216 12.75 -15.34 -0.04
N GLU A 217 12.58 -15.50 1.26
CA GLU A 217 13.25 -14.67 2.28
C GLU A 217 14.43 -15.37 2.97
N THR A 218 15.35 -14.57 3.52
CA THR A 218 16.41 -15.03 4.42
C THR A 218 15.81 -15.77 5.63
N LYS A 219 16.57 -16.74 6.16
CA LYS A 219 16.15 -17.50 7.35
C LYS A 219 16.24 -16.65 8.62
N ASN A 220 17.23 -15.78 8.70
CA ASN A 220 17.48 -14.97 9.89
C ASN A 220 16.38 -13.93 10.10
N ALA A 221 16.19 -13.55 11.36
CA ALA A 221 15.39 -12.38 11.69
C ALA A 221 15.95 -11.13 11.00
N ILE A 222 15.07 -10.21 10.64
CA ILE A 222 15.48 -8.87 10.20
C ILE A 222 15.34 -7.90 11.35
N ARG A 223 16.25 -6.93 11.38
CA ARG A 223 16.16 -5.76 12.25
C ARG A 223 15.27 -4.73 11.57
N VAL A 224 14.18 -4.38 12.24
CA VAL A 224 13.25 -3.35 11.82
C VAL A 224 13.36 -2.19 12.80
N THR A 225 13.52 -0.98 12.31
CA THR A 225 13.54 0.21 13.18
C THR A 225 12.34 1.09 12.84
N VAL A 226 11.55 1.50 13.83
CA VAL A 226 10.43 2.43 13.66
C VAL A 226 10.66 3.64 14.56
N ASN A 227 10.85 4.82 13.97
CA ASN A 227 11.21 6.05 14.70
C ASN A 227 12.39 5.85 15.67
N GLY A 228 13.42 5.12 15.23
CA GLY A 228 14.60 4.81 16.06
C GLY A 228 14.43 3.61 17.01
N LYS A 229 13.20 3.16 17.29
CA LYS A 229 12.96 1.97 18.13
C LYS A 229 13.19 0.68 17.36
N ILE A 230 13.98 -0.22 17.93
CA ILE A 230 14.40 -1.46 17.27
C ILE A 230 13.41 -2.58 17.58
N HIS A 231 13.08 -3.36 16.56
CA HIS A 231 12.26 -4.56 16.59
C HIS A 231 12.97 -5.68 15.83
N LYS A 232 12.83 -6.91 16.33
CA LYS A 232 13.29 -8.12 15.64
C LYS A 232 12.08 -8.79 15.01
N LEU A 233 12.14 -9.08 13.71
CA LEU A 233 11.04 -9.69 12.97
C LEU A 233 11.50 -11.01 12.35
N GLU A 234 11.04 -12.11 12.93
CA GLU A 234 11.34 -13.47 12.47
C GLU A 234 10.64 -13.77 11.15
N LYS A 235 11.12 -14.79 10.44
CA LYS A 235 10.48 -15.27 9.22
C LYS A 235 9.06 -15.78 9.52
N SER A 236 8.09 -15.46 8.65
CA SER A 236 6.67 -15.82 8.84
C SER A 236 6.05 -15.24 10.13
N SER A 237 6.55 -14.10 10.60
CA SER A 237 6.02 -13.41 11.78
C SER A 237 5.46 -12.05 11.41
N ARG A 238 4.75 -11.46 12.37
CA ARG A 238 4.23 -10.09 12.27
C ARG A 238 4.45 -9.35 13.58
N ILE A 239 4.51 -8.03 13.50
CA ILE A 239 4.48 -7.13 14.64
C ILE A 239 3.39 -6.09 14.41
N ASP A 240 2.64 -5.85 15.47
CA ASP A 240 1.58 -4.87 15.52
C ASP A 240 2.15 -3.64 16.25
N LEU A 241 2.19 -2.48 15.58
CA LEU A 241 2.78 -1.26 16.12
C LEU A 241 1.76 -0.14 16.14
N ILE A 242 1.80 0.68 17.18
CA ILE A 242 1.02 1.91 17.29
C ILE A 242 1.92 3.05 16.88
N ILE A 243 1.54 3.79 15.84
CA ILE A 243 2.25 4.97 15.37
C ILE A 243 1.28 6.15 15.21
N PRO A 244 1.77 7.40 15.24
CA PRO A 244 0.95 8.58 15.02
C PRO A 244 0.15 8.52 13.72
N SER A 245 -1.08 9.03 13.78
CA SER A 245 -1.99 9.15 12.65
C SER A 245 -1.90 10.52 11.96
N THR A 246 -1.46 11.53 12.70
CA THR A 246 -1.34 12.93 12.26
C THR A 246 0.10 13.33 11.93
N SER A 247 1.10 12.56 12.38
CA SER A 247 2.51 12.78 12.05
C SER A 247 3.14 11.57 11.34
N GLN A 248 4.24 11.83 10.65
CA GLN A 248 4.97 10.84 9.87
C GLN A 248 5.88 9.99 10.76
N SER A 249 5.97 8.71 10.46
CA SER A 249 6.88 7.76 11.06
C SER A 249 7.78 7.14 10.01
N GLU A 250 9.03 6.91 10.37
CA GLU A 250 10.04 6.32 9.51
C GLU A 250 10.29 4.86 9.90
N ILE A 251 10.14 3.97 8.92
CA ILE A 251 10.38 2.54 9.06
C ILE A 251 11.64 2.17 8.28
N TYR A 252 12.52 1.38 8.90
CA TYR A 252 13.69 0.81 8.26
C TYR A 252 13.71 -0.70 8.34
N ILE A 253 14.23 -1.32 7.26
CA ILE A 253 14.86 -2.63 7.32
C ILE A 253 16.36 -2.41 7.17
N GLU A 254 17.13 -2.88 8.15
CA GLU A 254 18.59 -2.80 8.14
C GLU A 254 19.18 -4.20 8.01
N ASN A 255 20.10 -4.38 7.06
CA ASN A 255 21.03 -5.49 7.03
C ASN A 255 22.47 -4.95 6.95
N SER A 256 23.47 -5.84 6.92
CA SER A 256 24.90 -5.46 6.88
C SER A 256 25.30 -4.60 5.68
N THR A 257 24.51 -4.60 4.60
CA THR A 257 24.88 -4.07 3.28
C THR A 257 23.95 -2.96 2.81
N ASN A 258 22.68 -2.99 3.20
CA ASN A 258 21.64 -2.11 2.71
C ASN A 258 20.70 -1.66 3.83
N LYS A 259 20.23 -0.42 3.67
CA LYS A 259 19.18 0.19 4.49
C LYS A 259 18.02 0.55 3.58
N TYR A 260 16.84 0.03 3.87
CA TYR A 260 15.61 0.32 3.13
C TYR A 260 14.67 1.09 4.02
N SER A 261 14.24 2.24 3.55
CA SER A 261 13.43 3.19 4.31
C SER A 261 12.05 3.35 3.70
N MET A 262 11.08 3.68 4.53
CA MET A 262 9.77 4.13 4.09
C MET A 262 9.21 5.09 5.13
N ILE A 263 8.71 6.24 4.67
CA ILE A 263 7.93 7.14 5.50
C ILE A 263 6.47 6.69 5.46
N THR A 264 5.78 6.80 6.58
CA THR A 264 4.38 6.41 6.65
C THR A 264 3.62 7.12 7.76
N THR A 265 2.31 6.93 7.77
CA THR A 265 1.38 7.39 8.82
C THR A 265 0.44 6.24 9.14
N SER A 266 -0.20 6.22 10.31
CA SER A 266 -1.32 5.29 10.54
C SER A 266 -2.65 5.85 10.00
N SER A 267 -3.75 5.15 10.22
CA SER A 267 -5.11 5.61 9.88
C SER A 267 -6.07 5.12 10.96
N LYS A 268 -6.93 6.01 11.45
CA LYS A 268 -8.01 5.66 12.39
C LYS A 268 -9.13 4.89 11.71
N SER A 269 -9.34 5.10 10.42
CA SER A 269 -10.44 4.48 9.65
C SER A 269 -10.15 3.02 9.29
N TYR A 270 -8.88 2.67 9.05
CA TYR A 270 -8.49 1.30 8.70
C TYR A 270 -7.03 1.02 9.03
N ILE A 271 -6.73 -0.23 9.36
CA ILE A 271 -5.36 -0.68 9.62
C ILE A 271 -4.56 -0.69 8.32
N LYS A 272 -3.36 -0.12 8.35
CA LYS A 272 -2.38 -0.19 7.26
C LYS A 272 -1.43 -1.37 7.49
N TYR A 273 -1.12 -2.09 6.42
CA TYR A 273 -0.29 -3.29 6.46
C TYR A 273 0.92 -3.11 5.54
N TYR A 274 2.08 -3.54 6.01
CA TYR A 274 3.31 -3.47 5.26
C TYR A 274 4.00 -4.83 5.27
N ARG A 275 4.34 -5.29 4.08
CA ARG A 275 5.14 -6.48 3.85
C ARG A 275 6.61 -6.08 3.82
N LEU A 276 7.41 -6.70 4.67
CA LEU A 276 8.85 -6.53 4.75
C LEU A 276 9.48 -7.75 4.13
N ARG A 277 10.30 -7.55 3.09
CA ARG A 277 11.04 -8.62 2.42
C ARG A 277 12.52 -8.36 2.55
N LEU A 278 13.27 -9.43 2.79
CA LEU A 278 14.71 -9.46 2.59
C LEU A 278 15.05 -10.77 1.88
N ASN A 279 15.42 -10.69 0.61
CA ASN A 279 15.69 -11.86 -0.20
C ASN A 279 17.06 -12.48 0.14
N LYS A 280 17.32 -13.68 -0.37
CA LYS A 280 18.61 -14.39 -0.16
C LYS A 280 19.84 -13.63 -0.67
N LYS A 281 19.67 -12.62 -1.53
CA LYS A 281 20.73 -11.73 -2.01
C LYS A 281 20.91 -10.47 -1.15
N ASN A 282 20.26 -10.41 0.02
CA ASN A 282 20.24 -9.26 0.92
C ASN A 282 19.64 -7.98 0.31
N GLU A 283 18.75 -8.14 -0.67
CA GLU A 283 17.92 -7.04 -1.18
C GLU A 283 16.62 -6.99 -0.40
N GLY A 284 16.37 -5.84 0.20
CA GLY A 284 15.21 -5.56 1.04
C GLY A 284 14.16 -4.74 0.33
N TYR A 285 12.91 -4.88 0.75
CA TYR A 285 11.78 -4.07 0.26
C TYR A 285 10.77 -3.88 1.39
N ILE A 286 10.26 -2.66 1.53
CA ILE A 286 9.07 -2.36 2.35
C ILE A 286 7.95 -2.03 1.37
N GLU A 287 6.87 -2.79 1.44
CA GLU A 287 5.76 -2.69 0.51
C GLU A 287 4.47 -2.50 1.27
N LYS A 288 3.75 -1.42 0.99
CA LYS A 288 2.36 -1.28 1.45
C LYS A 288 1.52 -2.35 0.74
N ILE A 289 0.87 -3.18 1.53
CA ILE A 289 -0.03 -4.21 1.03
C ILE A 289 -1.39 -4.02 1.67
N ASN A 290 -2.39 -4.58 1.03
CA ASN A 290 -3.73 -4.45 1.51
C ASN A 290 -4.14 -5.64 2.37
N GLY A 291 -3.82 -5.55 3.66
CA GLY A 291 -4.10 -6.62 4.62
C GLY A 291 -5.59 -6.80 4.95
N ASN A 292 -6.46 -5.92 4.44
CA ASN A 292 -7.91 -6.03 4.61
C ASN A 292 -8.56 -7.02 3.61
N SER A 293 -7.80 -7.53 2.64
CA SER A 293 -8.28 -8.53 1.69
C SER A 293 -8.52 -9.90 2.30
N ARG A 294 -9.35 -10.69 1.62
CA ARG A 294 -9.59 -12.10 1.98
C ARG A 294 -8.28 -12.87 2.13
N TYR A 295 -7.42 -12.72 1.13
CA TYR A 295 -6.15 -13.43 1.06
C TYR A 295 -5.26 -13.13 2.27
N TYR A 296 -5.04 -11.84 2.58
CA TYR A 296 -4.16 -11.47 3.68
C TYR A 296 -4.80 -11.63 5.05
N LYS A 297 -6.12 -11.46 5.21
CA LYS A 297 -6.81 -11.75 6.49
C LYS A 297 -6.58 -13.18 6.96
N VAL A 298 -6.67 -14.16 6.06
CA VAL A 298 -6.40 -15.56 6.41
C VAL A 298 -4.93 -15.77 6.73
N ARG A 299 -4.03 -15.26 5.89
CA ARG A 299 -2.59 -15.46 6.02
C ARG A 299 -2.01 -14.80 7.29
N LEU A 300 -2.44 -13.58 7.60
CA LEU A 300 -2.00 -12.84 8.78
C LEU A 300 -2.49 -13.47 10.10
N ARG A 301 -3.59 -14.24 10.09
CA ARG A 301 -4.03 -15.03 11.25
C ARG A 301 -3.09 -16.20 11.54
N GLN A 302 -2.44 -16.75 10.52
CA GLN A 302 -1.50 -17.87 10.69
C GLN A 302 -0.20 -17.41 11.36
N TYR A 303 0.25 -16.18 11.09
CA TYR A 303 1.46 -15.61 11.71
C TYR A 303 1.31 -15.29 13.22
N ASN A 304 0.09 -15.32 13.76
CA ASN A 304 -0.16 -15.20 15.21
C ASN A 304 -0.03 -16.51 15.97
N LYS A 305 -0.07 -17.66 15.27
CA LYS A 305 -0.13 -18.99 15.90
C LYS A 305 1.25 -19.65 16.03
N SER A 306 2.29 -19.01 15.51
CA SER A 306 3.67 -19.49 15.57
C SER A 306 4.43 -18.75 16.67
N HIS A 307 4.15 -19.11 17.91
CA HIS A 307 5.02 -18.94 19.08
C HIS A 307 5.06 -20.25 19.83
#